data_AF-A0A497ELK0-F1
#
_entry.id   AF-A0A497ELK0-F1
#
_cell.length_a   1.000
_cell.length_b   1.000
_cell.length_c   1.000
_cell.angle_alpha   90.00
_cell.angle_beta   90.00
_cell.angle_gamma   90.00
#
_symmetry.space_group_name_H-M   'P 1'
#
loop_
_entity.id
_entity.type
_entity.pdbx_description
1 polymer ?
#
loop_
_entity_poly.entity_id
_entity_poly.type
_entity_poly.pdbx_seq_one_letter_code
_entity_poly.pdbx_strand_id
1 'polypeptide(L)'
;MFKELSVERADLEELLSRSDVISIHVILTEETYHLLDEKAFKLMKDGVLIVNTSRGAVIDERALINALRSGKVLGAASDVFEKEPLPADSPLLEMQNVILTPHIAWYSEEAMAEQKRETVLNVKAYLLGRNPPYAINLNQIKESPKIVRV
;
A
#
# COMPACT_ATOMS: atom_id res chain seq x y z
N MET A 1 -19.65 13.48 4.21
CA MET A 1 -18.25 13.12 3.91
C MET A 1 -17.89 13.23 2.43
N PHE A 2 -18.16 12.25 1.55
CA PHE A 2 -17.68 12.33 0.14
C PHE A 2 -18.18 13.56 -0.63
N LYS A 3 -19.47 13.90 -0.52
CA LYS A 3 -20.04 15.10 -1.16
C LYS A 3 -19.46 16.41 -0.63
N GLU A 4 -19.09 16.45 0.65
CA GLU A 4 -18.47 17.63 1.28
C GLU A 4 -17.00 17.80 0.87
N LEU A 5 -16.34 16.70 0.49
CA LEU A 5 -14.98 16.67 -0.03
C LEU A 5 -14.93 16.72 -1.57
N SER A 6 -16.08 16.94 -2.23
CA SER A 6 -16.20 16.92 -3.69
C SER A 6 -15.71 15.62 -4.34
N VAL A 7 -15.89 14.49 -3.65
CA VAL A 7 -15.54 13.15 -4.12
C VAL A 7 -16.76 12.46 -4.70
N GLU A 8 -16.65 12.00 -5.94
CA GLU A 8 -17.60 11.10 -6.59
C GLU A 8 -17.25 9.65 -6.25
N ARG A 9 -18.25 8.85 -5.88
CA ARG A 9 -18.06 7.40 -5.70
C ARG A 9 -18.28 6.72 -7.04
N ALA A 10 -17.38 5.84 -7.40
CA ALA A 10 -17.47 4.96 -8.56
C ALA A 10 -17.21 3.51 -8.11
N ASP A 11 -17.68 2.55 -8.89
CA ASP A 11 -17.14 1.20 -8.81
C ASP A 11 -15.75 1.12 -9.47
N LEU A 12 -15.10 -0.04 -9.37
CA LEU A 12 -13.75 -0.19 -9.88
C LEU A 12 -13.69 -0.02 -11.41
N GLU A 13 -14.60 -0.62 -12.17
CA GLU A 13 -14.56 -0.56 -13.63
C GLU A 13 -14.78 0.87 -14.14
N GLU A 14 -15.71 1.60 -13.53
CA GLU A 14 -15.96 3.00 -13.83
C GLU A 14 -14.74 3.87 -13.48
N LEU A 15 -14.11 3.64 -12.31
CA LEU A 15 -12.90 4.36 -11.91
C LEU A 15 -11.77 4.11 -12.91
N LEU A 16 -11.51 2.85 -13.26
CA LEU A 16 -10.43 2.48 -14.17
C LEU A 16 -10.62 3.09 -15.56
N SER A 17 -11.83 3.05 -16.11
CA SER A 17 -12.11 3.55 -17.46
C SER A 17 -12.14 5.08 -17.59
N ARG A 18 -12.38 5.80 -16.49
CA ARG A 18 -12.47 7.27 -16.47
C ARG A 18 -11.22 7.97 -15.98
N SER A 19 -10.34 7.30 -15.23
CA SER A 19 -9.16 7.93 -14.63
C SER A 19 -8.01 8.13 -15.61
N ASP A 20 -7.41 9.32 -15.56
CA ASP A 20 -6.11 9.60 -16.19
C ASP A 20 -4.94 9.30 -15.24
N VAL A 21 -5.21 9.36 -13.93
CA VAL A 21 -4.27 9.01 -12.85
C VAL A 21 -5.00 8.15 -11.83
N ILE A 22 -4.37 7.05 -11.40
CA ILE A 22 -4.90 6.15 -10.37
C ILE A 22 -3.90 6.08 -9.22
N SER A 23 -4.34 6.45 -8.01
CA SER A 23 -3.56 6.31 -6.77
C SER A 23 -4.18 5.24 -5.89
N ILE A 24 -3.38 4.28 -5.45
CA ILE A 24 -3.84 3.08 -4.75
C ILE A 24 -3.66 3.27 -3.24
N HIS A 25 -4.77 3.13 -2.49
CA HIS A 25 -4.83 3.27 -1.04
C HIS A 25 -5.69 2.16 -0.41
N VAL A 26 -5.28 0.90 -0.59
CA VAL A 26 -6.01 -0.28 -0.07
C VAL A 26 -5.11 -1.15 0.80
N ILE A 27 -5.73 -1.85 1.75
CA ILE A 27 -5.06 -2.92 2.49
C ILE A 27 -4.94 -4.14 1.58
N LEU A 28 -3.82 -4.87 1.67
CA LEU A 28 -3.67 -6.16 1.00
C LEU A 28 -4.48 -7.23 1.75
N THR A 29 -5.48 -7.78 1.08
CA THR A 29 -6.33 -8.90 1.50
C THR A 29 -6.44 -9.90 0.34
N GLU A 30 -7.20 -10.99 0.51
CA GLU A 30 -7.46 -11.92 -0.58
C GLU A 30 -8.23 -11.24 -1.74
N GLU A 31 -9.12 -10.30 -1.43
CA GLU A 31 -9.92 -9.57 -2.41
C GLU A 31 -9.15 -8.49 -3.17
N THR A 32 -8.08 -7.95 -2.57
CA THR A 32 -7.26 -6.90 -3.19
C THR A 32 -5.94 -7.41 -3.74
N TYR A 33 -5.64 -8.70 -3.59
CA TYR A 33 -4.50 -9.36 -4.21
C TYR A 33 -4.65 -9.33 -5.74
N HIS A 34 -3.67 -8.74 -6.42
CA HIS A 34 -3.68 -8.51 -7.89
C HIS A 34 -4.96 -7.82 -8.37
N LEU A 35 -5.50 -6.89 -7.56
CA LEU A 35 -6.64 -6.04 -7.92
C LEU A 35 -6.43 -5.36 -9.28
N LEU A 36 -5.20 -4.93 -9.56
CA LEU A 36 -4.79 -4.45 -10.88
C LEU A 36 -4.01 -5.53 -11.63
N ASP A 37 -4.75 -6.41 -12.32
CA ASP A 37 -4.24 -7.44 -13.23
C ASP A 37 -4.30 -7.00 -14.71
N GLU A 38 -3.97 -7.90 -15.64
CA GLU A 38 -4.06 -7.62 -17.08
C GLU A 38 -5.46 -7.19 -17.55
N LYS A 39 -6.54 -7.67 -16.90
CA LYS A 39 -7.90 -7.29 -17.28
C LYS A 39 -8.20 -5.88 -16.80
N ALA A 40 -7.81 -5.55 -15.57
CA ALA A 40 -7.93 -4.20 -15.02
C ALA A 40 -7.18 -3.19 -15.90
N PHE A 41 -5.93 -3.48 -16.29
CA PHE A 41 -5.16 -2.60 -17.17
C PHE A 41 -5.83 -2.38 -18.54
N LYS A 42 -6.51 -3.40 -19.10
CA LYS A 42 -7.24 -3.26 -20.38
C LYS A 42 -8.41 -2.29 -20.29
N LEU A 43 -9.06 -2.18 -19.14
CA LEU A 43 -10.18 -1.25 -18.91
C LEU A 43 -9.74 0.21 -18.80
N MET A 44 -8.47 0.44 -18.46
CA MET A 44 -7.94 1.80 -18.29
C MET A 44 -7.85 2.56 -19.61
N LYS A 45 -7.71 3.88 -19.53
CA LYS A 45 -7.32 4.70 -20.68
C LYS A 45 -5.90 4.34 -21.14
N ASP A 46 -5.62 4.55 -22.42
CA ASP A 46 -4.24 4.51 -22.90
C ASP A 46 -3.46 5.71 -22.37
N GLY A 47 -2.26 5.46 -21.87
CA GLY A 47 -1.41 6.48 -21.27
C GLY A 47 -1.78 6.86 -19.84
N VAL A 48 -2.53 6.02 -19.12
CA VAL A 48 -2.84 6.22 -17.70
C VAL A 48 -1.57 6.27 -16.85
N LEU A 49 -1.58 7.04 -15.75
CA LEU A 49 -0.52 7.06 -14.74
C LEU A 49 -0.94 6.29 -13.48
N ILE A 50 -0.02 5.50 -12.93
CA ILE A 50 -0.25 4.70 -11.73
C ILE A 50 0.64 5.18 -10.58
N VAL A 51 0.06 5.31 -9.38
CA VAL A 51 0.77 5.58 -8.13
C VAL A 51 0.43 4.50 -7.10
N ASN A 52 1.43 3.80 -6.59
CA ASN A 52 1.27 2.79 -5.55
C ASN A 52 2.15 3.07 -4.34
N THR A 53 1.51 3.48 -3.24
CA THR A 53 2.14 3.60 -1.91
C THR A 53 1.45 2.69 -0.89
N SER A 54 0.74 1.66 -1.36
CA SER A 54 -0.03 0.72 -0.54
C SER A 54 0.76 -0.56 -0.26
N ARG A 55 0.61 -1.58 -1.10
CA ARG A 55 1.33 -2.85 -1.07
C ARG A 55 1.60 -3.29 -2.50
N GLY A 56 2.74 -3.91 -2.75
CA GLY A 56 3.14 -4.32 -4.09
C GLY A 56 2.17 -5.31 -4.73
N ALA A 57 1.81 -6.36 -3.99
CA ALA A 57 0.90 -7.42 -4.44
C ALA A 57 -0.57 -7.01 -4.67
N VAL A 58 -0.90 -5.71 -4.56
CA VAL A 58 -2.19 -5.19 -5.06
C VAL A 58 -2.17 -5.07 -6.59
N ILE A 59 -0.99 -4.93 -7.18
CA ILE A 59 -0.78 -4.92 -8.63
C ILE A 59 -0.09 -6.23 -9.01
N ASP A 60 -0.54 -6.88 -10.08
CA ASP A 60 0.25 -7.92 -10.72
C ASP A 60 1.48 -7.26 -11.40
N GLU A 61 2.67 -7.45 -10.84
CA GLU A 61 3.89 -6.76 -11.26
C GLU A 61 4.24 -7.08 -12.72
N ARG A 62 3.96 -8.30 -13.18
CA ARG A 62 4.19 -8.70 -14.59
C ARG A 62 3.21 -7.98 -15.52
N ALA A 63 1.95 -7.87 -15.13
CA ALA A 63 0.95 -7.13 -15.89
C ALA A 63 1.32 -5.65 -15.99
N LEU A 64 1.80 -5.04 -14.90
CA LEU A 64 2.29 -3.66 -14.88
C LEU A 64 3.49 -3.45 -15.82
N ILE A 65 4.49 -4.34 -15.76
CA ILE A 65 5.67 -4.31 -16.64
C ILE A 65 5.25 -4.37 -18.13
N ASN A 66 4.29 -5.23 -18.47
CA ASN A 66 3.77 -5.34 -19.83
C ASN A 66 2.98 -4.10 -20.25
N ALA A 67 2.18 -3.53 -19.35
CA ALA A 67 1.42 -2.32 -19.61
C ALA A 67 2.32 -1.10 -19.81
N LEU A 68 3.42 -0.99 -19.05
CA LEU A 68 4.44 0.04 -19.22
C LEU A 68 5.19 -0.10 -20.55
N ARG A 69 5.61 -1.33 -20.91
CA ARG A 69 6.30 -1.61 -22.18
C ARG A 69 5.45 -1.32 -23.41
N SER A 70 4.15 -1.58 -23.33
CA SER A 70 3.21 -1.33 -24.44
C SER A 70 2.74 0.13 -24.53
N GLY A 71 3.04 0.96 -23.52
CA GLY A 71 2.53 2.33 -23.44
C GLY A 71 1.07 2.42 -22.98
N LYS A 72 0.44 1.29 -22.61
CA LYS A 72 -0.89 1.28 -21.99
C LYS A 72 -0.88 2.11 -20.70
N VAL A 73 0.14 1.91 -19.88
CA VAL A 73 0.49 2.78 -18.76
C VAL A 73 1.61 3.69 -19.23
N LEU A 74 1.39 5.00 -19.19
CA LEU A 74 2.41 5.98 -19.60
C LEU A 74 3.60 5.95 -18.65
N GLY A 75 3.33 5.82 -17.35
CA GLY A 75 4.34 5.71 -16.32
C GLY A 75 3.75 5.31 -14.96
N ALA A 76 4.63 4.85 -14.08
CA ALA A 76 4.25 4.41 -12.73
C ALA A 76 5.20 4.97 -11.68
N ALA A 77 4.67 5.37 -10.53
CA ALA A 77 5.44 5.68 -9.33
C ALA A 77 5.09 4.66 -8.24
N SER A 78 6.05 3.86 -7.79
CA SER A 78 5.82 2.81 -6.79
C SER A 78 6.81 2.90 -5.64
N ASP A 79 6.27 2.91 -4.42
CA ASP A 79 7.04 2.78 -3.18
C ASP A 79 7.14 1.34 -2.69
N VAL A 80 6.35 0.43 -3.26
CA VAL A 80 6.15 -0.94 -2.78
C VAL A 80 6.22 -1.94 -3.92
N PHE A 81 6.65 -3.17 -3.63
CA PHE A 81 6.90 -4.22 -4.64
C PHE A 81 6.36 -5.57 -4.20
N GLU A 82 6.09 -6.49 -5.13
CA GLU A 82 5.61 -7.84 -4.74
C GLU A 82 6.64 -8.56 -3.88
N LYS A 83 7.92 -8.37 -4.21
CA LYS A 83 9.05 -8.86 -3.44
C LYS A 83 9.91 -7.68 -2.99
N GLU A 84 10.13 -7.63 -1.68
CA GLU A 84 10.94 -6.58 -1.05
C GLU A 84 12.13 -7.17 -0.29
N PRO A 85 13.35 -6.63 -0.45
CA PRO A 85 13.73 -5.54 -1.37
C PRO A 85 13.53 -5.90 -2.85
N LEU A 86 13.35 -4.88 -3.70
CA LEU A 86 13.19 -5.07 -5.13
C LEU A 86 14.41 -5.84 -5.68
N PRO A 87 14.20 -6.98 -6.40
CA PRO A 87 15.31 -7.74 -6.96
C PRO A 87 16.17 -6.89 -7.90
N ALA A 88 17.49 -7.09 -7.86
CA ALA A 88 18.45 -6.34 -8.68
C ALA A 88 18.30 -6.58 -10.19
N ASP A 89 17.65 -7.68 -10.57
CA ASP A 89 17.30 -8.06 -11.94
C ASP A 89 15.88 -7.65 -12.34
N SER A 90 15.17 -6.85 -11.52
CA SER A 90 13.83 -6.39 -11.84
C SER A 90 13.85 -5.46 -13.07
N PRO A 91 13.01 -5.72 -14.09
CA PRO A 91 12.89 -4.84 -15.25
C PRO A 91 12.49 -3.40 -14.90
N LEU A 92 11.80 -3.20 -13.76
CA LEU A 92 11.36 -1.88 -13.31
C LEU A 92 12.53 -0.93 -13.08
N LEU A 93 13.71 -1.44 -12.72
CA LEU A 93 14.92 -0.63 -12.48
C LEU A 93 15.47 0.01 -13.75
N GLU A 94 15.18 -0.54 -14.93
CA GLU A 94 15.69 -0.05 -16.22
C GLU A 94 14.69 0.86 -16.96
N MET A 95 13.44 0.88 -16.51
CA MET A 95 12.35 1.60 -17.17
C MET A 95 12.42 3.10 -16.89
N GLN A 96 12.60 3.90 -17.95
CA GLN A 96 12.70 5.36 -17.86
C GLN A 96 11.39 6.05 -17.47
N ASN A 97 10.25 5.35 -17.61
CA ASN A 97 8.93 5.83 -17.25
C ASN A 97 8.45 5.32 -15.89
N VAL A 98 9.38 4.89 -15.03
CA VAL A 98 9.07 4.40 -13.67
C VAL A 98 9.87 5.17 -12.63
N ILE A 99 9.20 5.57 -11.56
CA ILE A 99 9.80 6.14 -10.35
C ILE A 99 9.66 5.10 -9.24
N LEU A 100 10.77 4.81 -8.56
CA LEU A 100 10.84 3.80 -7.52
C LEU A 100 11.35 4.41 -6.22
N THR A 101 10.65 4.16 -5.12
CA THR A 101 11.13 4.48 -3.76
C THR A 101 11.14 3.21 -2.89
N PRO A 102 12.09 3.08 -1.94
CA PRO A 102 12.32 1.81 -1.25
C PRO A 102 11.45 1.63 0.01
N HIS A 103 10.12 1.61 -0.14
CA HIS A 103 9.15 1.45 0.95
C HIS A 103 9.32 2.48 2.09
N ILE A 104 9.35 3.75 1.70
CA ILE A 104 9.58 4.90 2.58
C ILE A 104 8.44 5.92 2.57
N ALA A 105 7.28 5.63 1.96
CA ALA A 105 6.13 6.54 1.97
C ALA A 105 5.61 6.85 3.38
N TRP A 106 5.92 6.00 4.36
CA TRP A 106 5.59 6.22 5.78
C TRP A 106 6.55 7.21 6.47
N TYR A 107 7.73 7.47 5.90
CA TYR A 107 8.81 8.14 6.61
C TYR A 107 8.67 9.66 6.59
N SER A 108 8.57 10.23 7.78
CA SER A 108 8.93 11.61 8.11
C SER A 108 9.62 11.60 9.48
N GLU A 109 10.33 12.67 9.87
CA GLU A 109 10.95 12.73 11.20
C GLU A 109 9.89 12.61 12.32
N GLU A 110 8.74 13.25 12.12
CA GLU A 110 7.58 13.20 13.02
C GLU A 110 6.96 11.80 13.06
N ALA A 111 6.76 11.18 11.90
CA ALA A 111 6.19 9.82 11.81
C ALA A 111 7.10 8.80 12.48
N MET A 112 8.43 8.92 12.31
CA MET A 112 9.39 8.05 12.97
C MET A 112 9.36 8.21 14.50
N ALA A 113 9.23 9.46 15.00
CA ALA A 113 9.11 9.74 16.42
C ALA A 113 7.81 9.17 17.01
N GLU A 114 6.67 9.38 16.33
CA GLU A 114 5.38 8.88 16.81
C GLU A 114 5.31 7.36 16.76
N GLN A 115 5.79 6.71 15.69
CA GLN A 115 5.81 5.24 15.60
C GLN A 115 6.57 4.60 16.77
N LYS A 116 7.74 5.15 17.14
CA LYS A 116 8.51 4.69 18.31
C LYS A 116 7.72 4.88 19.60
N ARG A 117 7.09 6.04 19.76
CA ARG A 117 6.28 6.38 20.94
C ARG A 117 5.09 5.43 21.08
N GLU A 118 4.30 5.23 20.02
CA GLU A 118 3.13 4.35 20.00
C GLU A 118 3.52 2.89 20.28
N THR A 119 4.64 2.43 19.72
CA THR A 119 5.17 1.09 20.00
C THR A 119 5.42 0.91 21.50
N VAL A 120 6.14 1.84 22.13
CA VAL A 120 6.41 1.80 23.57
C VAL A 120 5.13 1.91 24.39
N LEU A 121 4.17 2.74 23.99
CA LEU A 121 2.88 2.87 24.67
C LEU A 121 2.07 1.58 24.63
N ASN A 122 2.02 0.88 23.50
CA ASN A 122 1.34 -0.41 23.38
C ASN A 122 1.98 -1.47 24.29
N VAL A 123 3.30 -1.59 24.27
CA VAL A 123 4.04 -2.54 25.12
C VAL A 123 3.84 -2.21 26.60
N LYS A 124 3.96 -0.95 26.99
CA LYS A 124 3.74 -0.49 28.37
C LYS A 124 2.31 -0.79 28.83
N ALA A 125 1.31 -0.51 28.00
CA ALA A 125 -0.08 -0.79 28.32
C ALA A 125 -0.27 -2.30 28.58
N TYR A 126 0.22 -3.15 27.68
CA TYR A 126 0.16 -4.60 27.81
C TYR A 126 0.80 -5.11 29.10
N LEU A 127 2.04 -4.67 29.40
CA LEU A 127 2.76 -5.08 30.61
C LEU A 127 2.04 -4.64 31.90
N LEU A 128 1.37 -3.49 31.89
CA LEU A 128 0.59 -3.00 33.03
C LEU A 128 -0.81 -3.62 33.14
N GLY A 129 -1.13 -4.63 32.33
CA GLY A 129 -2.45 -5.26 32.32
C GLY A 129 -3.55 -4.36 31.77
N ARG A 130 -3.20 -3.40 30.91
CA ARG A 130 -4.13 -2.50 30.22
C ARG A 130 -4.23 -2.90 28.75
N ASN A 131 -5.34 -2.53 28.12
CA ASN A 131 -5.51 -2.72 26.68
C ASN A 131 -4.55 -1.81 25.91
N PRO A 132 -3.75 -2.34 24.96
CA PRO A 132 -2.95 -1.51 24.08
C PRO A 132 -3.85 -0.62 23.21
N PRO A 133 -3.56 0.70 23.10
CA PRO A 133 -4.44 1.66 22.43
C PRO A 133 -4.64 1.41 20.93
N TYR A 134 -3.69 0.73 20.26
CA TYR A 134 -3.70 0.51 18.81
C TYR A 134 -3.76 -0.99 18.44
N ALA A 135 -4.26 -1.85 19.33
CA ALA A 135 -4.38 -3.27 19.05
C ALA A 135 -5.44 -3.57 17.99
N ILE A 136 -5.05 -4.28 16.93
CA ILE A 136 -5.96 -4.73 15.86
C ILE A 136 -6.73 -6.00 16.25
N ASN A 137 -6.10 -6.88 17.04
CA ASN A 137 -6.62 -8.18 17.45
C ASN A 137 -6.76 -8.28 18.98
N LEU A 138 -7.33 -7.25 19.61
CA LEU A 138 -7.45 -7.14 21.06
C LEU A 138 -8.13 -8.37 21.70
N ASN A 139 -9.12 -8.94 21.00
CA ASN A 139 -9.83 -10.15 21.41
C ASN A 139 -8.96 -11.43 21.50
N GLN A 140 -7.76 -11.44 20.91
CA GLN A 140 -6.83 -12.56 20.97
C GLN A 140 -5.88 -12.48 22.18
N ILE A 141 -5.90 -11.38 22.93
CA ILE A 141 -5.09 -11.20 24.13
C ILE A 141 -5.77 -11.94 25.29
N LYS A 142 -5.32 -13.19 25.55
CA LYS A 142 -5.95 -14.08 26.54
C LYS A 142 -5.59 -13.76 28.00
N GLU A 143 -4.35 -13.36 28.27
CA GLU A 143 -3.88 -13.00 29.61
C GLU A 143 -2.85 -11.86 29.54
N SER A 144 -2.87 -10.98 30.55
CA SER A 144 -1.81 -10.00 30.77
C SER A 144 -0.57 -10.69 31.33
N PRO A 145 0.64 -10.32 30.89
CA PRO A 145 1.85 -10.98 31.33
C PRO A 145 2.08 -10.68 32.82
N LYS A 146 2.43 -11.70 33.59
CA LYS A 146 2.90 -11.50 34.96
C LYS A 146 4.30 -10.89 34.88
N ILE A 147 4.44 -9.60 35.15
CA ILE A 147 5.76 -8.96 35.25
C ILE A 147 6.55 -9.66 36.37
N VAL A 148 7.58 -10.43 36.02
CA VAL A 148 8.58 -10.89 36.97
C VAL A 148 9.46 -9.69 37.29
N ARG A 149 9.35 -9.15 38.51
CA ARG A 149 10.32 -8.16 39.00
C ARG A 149 11.66 -8.90 39.15
N VAL A 150 12.66 -8.46 38.39
CA VAL A 150 14.06 -8.90 38.52
C VAL A 150 14.70 -8.17 39.69
#